data_AF-A0AAF0QVH0-F1
#
_entry.id   AF-A0AAF0QVH0-F1
#
_cell.length_a   1.000
_cell.length_b   1.000
_cell.length_c   1.000
_cell.angle_alpha   90.00
_cell.angle_beta   90.00
_cell.angle_gamma   90.00
#
_symmetry.space_group_name_H-M   'P 1'
#
loop_
_entity.id
_entity.type
_entity.pdbx_description
1 polymer ?
#
loop_
_entity_poly.entity_id
_entity_poly.type
_entity_poly.pdbx_seq_one_letter_code
_entity_poly.pdbx_strand_id
1 'polypeptide(L)'
;MAEDWGDIFKNLQMSSNEQDILRGDYEREFVDKQILAEENTDIGEDNEDYIENMLKEEEKIAIAGLTNRLPLRTISLPWLLEARNTAIYNIVYIGGCFGVRKITVYTAMIYVDRFLSSVPKKPILPIAKLLAMACLYLACEQFEEYECQISTSNYIGSIMSMKSNIITQFRWIVTFVTPIQFIKYFLSRFCRDLSRKVYAKSITVEIIMSTLGDVRLMSLRAFIVGAAATLLASNPNILTHEMIRDEINALPQKWLIPIDEVCSCYDRLLETNKHRLDIS
;
A
#
# COMPACT_ATOMS: atom_id res chain seq x y z
N MET A 1 -0.73 -9.01 -21.39
CA MET A 1 0.41 -9.57 -20.65
C MET A 1 0.35 -8.93 -19.27
N ALA A 2 0.23 -9.72 -18.21
CA ALA A 2 0.20 -9.20 -16.86
C ALA A 2 1.57 -8.55 -16.59
N GLU A 3 1.61 -7.23 -16.45
CA GLU A 3 2.80 -6.54 -15.94
C GLU A 3 3.09 -7.10 -14.55
N ASP A 4 4.30 -7.59 -14.33
CA ASP A 4 4.79 -7.99 -13.02
C ASP A 4 4.99 -6.72 -12.18
N TRP A 5 3.93 -6.30 -11.50
CA TRP A 5 3.91 -5.11 -10.66
C TRP A 5 4.78 -5.24 -9.43
N GLY A 6 5.05 -6.47 -9.02
CA GLY A 6 6.04 -6.72 -8.02
C GLY A 6 7.42 -6.26 -8.49
N ASP A 7 7.75 -6.57 -9.74
CA ASP A 7 9.00 -6.16 -10.34
C ASP A 7 9.08 -4.67 -10.62
N ILE A 8 7.99 -3.89 -10.59
CA ILE A 8 8.10 -2.41 -10.60
C ILE A 8 8.78 -1.88 -9.33
N PHE A 9 8.63 -2.58 -8.19
CA PHE A 9 9.37 -2.26 -6.96
C PHE A 9 10.80 -2.80 -6.97
N LYS A 10 11.10 -3.89 -7.70
CA LYS A 10 12.48 -4.37 -7.94
C LYS A 10 13.20 -3.59 -9.06
N ASN A 11 12.46 -3.08 -10.05
CA ASN A 11 12.92 -2.34 -11.23
C ASN A 11 12.78 -0.81 -11.06
N LEU A 12 12.91 -0.34 -9.82
CA LEU A 12 13.41 1.02 -9.52
C LEU A 12 14.74 1.36 -10.25
N GLN A 13 15.33 0.40 -10.97
CA GLN A 13 16.59 0.52 -11.69
C GLN A 13 16.51 0.89 -13.19
N MET A 14 15.39 0.79 -13.91
CA MET A 14 15.44 0.99 -15.38
C MET A 14 14.10 1.41 -16.01
N SER A 15 13.85 2.72 -16.20
CA SER A 15 13.24 3.24 -17.44
C SER A 15 13.43 4.76 -17.52
N SER A 16 14.67 5.17 -17.73
CA SER A 16 14.99 6.49 -18.27
C SER A 16 14.49 6.56 -19.71
N ASN A 17 13.46 7.37 -19.95
CA ASN A 17 13.33 8.19 -21.15
C ASN A 17 12.27 9.27 -20.90
N GLU A 18 12.62 10.24 -20.05
CA GLU A 18 12.53 11.68 -20.33
C GLU A 18 12.97 12.48 -19.10
N GLN A 19 14.12 13.15 -19.25
CA GLN A 19 14.64 14.31 -18.51
C GLN A 19 15.31 14.10 -17.12
N ASP A 20 16.64 13.95 -17.19
CA ASP A 20 17.68 14.63 -16.38
C ASP A 20 17.32 15.12 -14.97
N ILE A 21 17.14 14.21 -14.01
CA ILE A 21 17.36 14.52 -12.60
C ILE A 21 18.05 13.32 -11.93
N LEU A 22 19.37 13.46 -11.73
CA LEU A 22 20.24 12.69 -10.83
C LEU A 22 20.66 11.28 -11.29
N ARG A 23 21.86 11.17 -11.87
CA ARG A 23 22.57 9.90 -12.06
C ARG A 23 23.93 9.94 -11.36
N GLY A 24 24.24 8.88 -10.60
CA GLY A 24 25.55 8.64 -9.97
C GLY A 24 25.63 9.11 -8.51
N ASP A 25 26.01 8.20 -7.61
CA ASP A 25 26.10 8.28 -6.14
C ASP A 25 24.78 8.43 -5.37
N TYR A 26 23.83 9.23 -5.88
CA TYR A 26 22.53 9.43 -5.25
C TYR A 26 21.66 8.15 -5.20
N GLU A 27 21.65 7.34 -6.26
CA GLU A 27 20.89 6.07 -6.30
C GLU A 27 21.27 5.10 -5.17
N ARG A 28 22.56 5.03 -4.81
CA ARG A 28 23.05 4.15 -3.75
C ARG A 28 22.71 4.72 -2.37
N GLU A 29 22.87 6.04 -2.19
CA GLU A 29 22.45 6.76 -0.98
C GLU A 29 20.94 6.62 -0.71
N PHE A 30 20.10 6.57 -1.76
CA PHE A 30 18.65 6.39 -1.64
C PHE A 30 18.23 4.98 -1.27
N VAL A 31 18.86 3.95 -1.86
CA VAL A 31 18.64 2.55 -1.47
C VAL A 31 19.02 2.35 -0.01
N ASP A 32 20.15 2.91 0.43
CA ASP A 32 20.58 2.84 1.83
C ASP A 32 19.61 3.58 2.76
N LYS A 33 19.09 4.75 2.35
CA LYS A 33 18.04 5.48 3.09
C LYS A 33 16.73 4.71 3.19
N GLN A 34 16.28 4.08 2.10
CA GLN A 34 15.05 3.29 2.11
C GLN A 34 15.21 2.04 2.99
N ILE A 35 16.34 1.33 2.91
CA ILE A 35 16.65 0.18 3.78
C ILE A 35 16.65 0.61 5.26
N LEU A 36 17.32 1.73 5.58
CA LEU A 36 17.36 2.28 6.94
C LEU A 36 15.96 2.70 7.45
N ALA A 37 15.15 3.30 6.58
CA ALA A 37 13.77 3.67 6.89
C ALA A 37 12.88 2.42 7.07
N GLU A 38 13.17 1.35 6.34
CA GLU A 38 12.49 0.06 6.45
C GLU A 38 12.83 -0.72 7.73
N GLU A 39 14.08 -0.61 8.22
CA GLU A 39 14.49 -1.16 9.52
C GLU A 39 13.68 -0.58 10.69
N ASN A 40 13.32 0.70 10.60
CA ASN A 40 12.49 1.43 11.57
C ASN A 40 11.01 1.55 11.18
N THR A 41 10.53 0.75 10.22
CA THR A 41 9.10 0.84 9.83
C THR A 41 8.20 0.45 10.99
N ASP A 42 7.35 1.40 11.38
CA ASP A 42 6.23 1.16 12.30
C ASP A 42 5.23 0.20 11.62
N ILE A 43 5.33 -1.06 12.00
CA ILE A 43 4.42 -2.15 11.59
C ILE A 43 3.31 -2.38 12.62
N GLY A 44 3.08 -1.39 13.49
CA GLY A 44 2.09 -1.39 14.55
C GLY A 44 2.50 -2.17 15.80
N GLU A 45 1.49 -2.53 16.59
CA GLU A 45 1.64 -3.26 17.85
C GLU A 45 1.01 -4.67 17.77
N ASP A 46 1.38 -5.55 18.69
CA ASP A 46 0.90 -6.95 18.75
C ASP A 46 -0.18 -7.18 19.80
N ASN A 47 -0.78 -6.11 20.35
CA ASN A 47 -1.89 -6.19 21.30
C ASN A 47 -3.24 -5.95 20.63
N GLU A 48 -4.30 -6.49 21.24
CA GLU A 48 -5.66 -6.42 20.69
C GLU A 48 -6.25 -5.00 20.72
N ASP A 49 -5.89 -4.18 21.71
CA ASP A 49 -6.42 -2.81 21.84
C ASP A 49 -5.98 -1.93 20.65
N TYR A 50 -4.73 -2.07 20.21
CA TYR A 50 -4.21 -1.45 19.00
C TYR A 50 -5.01 -1.88 17.76
N ILE A 51 -5.26 -3.18 17.61
CA ILE A 51 -6.00 -3.72 16.47
C ILE A 51 -7.45 -3.24 16.47
N GLU A 52 -8.09 -3.19 17.64
CA GLU A 52 -9.43 -2.63 17.78
C GLU A 52 -9.49 -1.15 17.39
N ASN A 53 -8.47 -0.36 17.74
CA ASN A 53 -8.40 1.02 17.33
C ASN A 53 -8.25 1.14 15.80
N MET A 54 -7.40 0.33 15.19
CA MET A 54 -7.24 0.29 13.73
C MET A 54 -8.53 -0.16 13.01
N LEU A 55 -9.25 -1.15 13.54
CA LEU A 55 -10.54 -1.58 13.00
C LEU A 55 -11.59 -0.46 13.06
N LYS A 56 -11.63 0.33 14.14
CA LYS A 56 -12.52 1.50 14.27
C LYS A 56 -12.18 2.57 13.25
N GLU A 57 -10.90 2.86 13.03
CA GLU A 57 -10.48 3.84 12.00
C GLU A 57 -10.84 3.36 10.58
N GLU A 58 -10.64 2.07 10.29
CA GLU A 58 -11.04 1.48 9.01
C GLU A 58 -12.56 1.56 8.79
N GLU A 59 -13.37 1.33 9.83
CA GLU A 59 -14.82 1.44 9.78
C GLU A 59 -15.29 2.89 9.57
N LYS A 60 -14.68 3.87 10.23
CA LYS A 60 -14.98 5.30 9.99
C LYS A 60 -14.82 5.68 8.53
N ILE A 61 -13.78 5.17 7.87
CA ILE A 61 -13.52 5.40 6.45
C ILE A 61 -14.63 4.78 5.59
N ALA A 62 -15.02 3.54 5.90
CA ALA A 62 -16.12 2.87 5.20
C ALA A 62 -17.46 3.61 5.36
N ILE A 63 -17.83 4.00 6.58
CA ILE A 63 -19.08 4.71 6.90
C ILE A 63 -19.15 6.06 6.18
N ALA A 64 -18.04 6.76 6.06
CA ALA A 64 -17.98 8.03 5.31
C ALA A 64 -18.18 7.84 3.79
N GLY A 65 -18.45 6.63 3.31
CA GLY A 65 -18.70 6.30 1.90
C GLY A 65 -17.44 6.39 1.06
N LEU A 66 -16.28 6.20 1.69
CA LEU A 66 -14.96 6.43 1.09
C LEU A 66 -14.34 5.14 0.55
N THR A 67 -15.07 4.03 0.62
CA THR A 67 -14.69 2.73 0.07
C THR A 67 -15.63 2.33 -1.09
N ASN A 68 -15.18 1.39 -1.92
CA ASN A 68 -16.02 0.55 -2.80
C ASN A 68 -16.58 1.15 -4.12
N ARG A 69 -16.10 2.30 -4.61
CA ARG A 69 -16.50 2.80 -5.95
C ARG A 69 -15.46 2.64 -7.05
N LEU A 70 -14.21 2.34 -6.71
CA LEU A 70 -13.12 2.41 -7.67
C LEU A 70 -12.95 1.16 -8.56
N PRO A 71 -13.03 -0.09 -8.08
CA PRO A 71 -12.64 -1.25 -8.90
C PRO A 71 -13.49 -1.39 -10.17
N LEU A 72 -14.82 -1.32 -10.04
CA LEU A 72 -15.75 -1.40 -11.18
C LEU A 72 -15.56 -0.24 -12.16
N ARG A 73 -15.30 0.99 -11.66
CA ARG A 73 -15.04 2.16 -12.50
C ARG A 73 -13.70 2.03 -13.23
N THR A 74 -12.65 1.59 -12.54
CA THR A 74 -11.32 1.40 -13.13
C THR A 74 -11.33 0.33 -14.22
N ILE A 75 -12.09 -0.75 -14.03
CA ILE A 75 -12.29 -1.78 -15.06
C ILE A 75 -13.07 -1.23 -16.26
N SER A 76 -14.07 -0.38 -16.03
CA SER A 76 -14.93 0.15 -17.10
C SER A 76 -14.40 1.40 -17.81
N LEU A 77 -13.47 2.14 -17.20
CA LEU A 77 -12.95 3.41 -17.71
C LEU A 77 -11.42 3.32 -17.88
N PRO A 78 -10.91 3.09 -19.11
CA PRO A 78 -9.47 2.91 -19.35
C PRO A 78 -8.59 4.06 -18.85
N TRP A 79 -9.13 5.29 -18.86
CA TRP A 79 -8.39 6.47 -18.38
C TRP A 79 -8.16 6.46 -16.87
N LEU A 80 -9.00 5.79 -16.08
CA LEU A 80 -8.78 5.66 -14.63
C LEU A 80 -7.57 4.77 -14.37
N LEU A 81 -7.44 3.67 -15.14
CA LEU A 81 -6.28 2.80 -15.09
C LEU A 81 -5.01 3.55 -15.53
N GLU A 82 -5.08 4.32 -16.61
CA GLU A 82 -3.96 5.17 -17.08
C GLU A 82 -3.52 6.19 -16.01
N ALA A 83 -4.47 6.90 -15.40
CA ALA A 83 -4.18 7.87 -14.35
C ALA A 83 -3.58 7.20 -13.10
N ARG A 84 -4.11 6.04 -12.71
CA ARG A 84 -3.62 5.26 -11.59
C ARG A 84 -2.21 4.73 -11.83
N ASN A 85 -1.94 4.15 -13.00
CA ASN A 85 -0.60 3.67 -13.36
C ASN A 85 0.42 4.82 -13.42
N THR A 86 0.00 5.98 -13.93
CA THR A 86 0.81 7.21 -13.87
C THR A 86 1.12 7.58 -12.42
N ALA A 87 0.13 7.55 -11.54
CA ALA A 87 0.32 7.88 -10.14
C ALA A 87 1.23 6.88 -9.42
N ILE A 88 1.07 5.57 -9.67
CA ILE A 88 1.97 4.52 -9.15
C ILE A 88 3.41 4.82 -9.57
N TYR A 89 3.66 5.02 -10.87
CA TYR A 89 4.99 5.32 -11.38
C TYR A 89 5.60 6.55 -10.69
N ASN A 90 4.83 7.64 -10.58
CA ASN A 90 5.34 8.88 -9.98
C ASN A 90 5.55 8.75 -8.46
N ILE A 91 4.64 8.09 -7.72
CA ILE A 91 4.81 7.89 -6.27
C ILE A 91 6.00 6.98 -5.99
N VAL A 92 6.17 5.90 -6.75
CA VAL A 92 7.29 4.97 -6.58
C VAL A 92 8.61 5.66 -6.92
N TYR A 93 8.68 6.34 -8.07
CA TYR A 93 9.87 7.08 -8.49
C TYR A 93 10.24 8.18 -7.50
N ILE A 94 9.31 9.09 -7.20
CA ILE A 94 9.52 10.24 -6.33
C ILE A 94 9.77 9.77 -4.89
N GLY A 95 8.97 8.83 -4.39
CA GLY A 95 9.13 8.25 -3.06
C GLY A 95 10.49 7.59 -2.89
N GLY A 96 10.95 6.83 -3.90
CA GLY A 96 12.28 6.26 -3.94
C GLY A 96 13.37 7.33 -3.86
N CYS A 97 13.26 8.41 -4.63
CA CYS A 97 14.20 9.56 -4.56
C CYS A 97 14.23 10.26 -3.19
N PHE A 98 13.23 10.09 -2.34
CA PHE A 98 13.21 10.69 -0.99
C PHE A 98 13.43 9.66 0.13
N GLY A 99 13.63 8.38 -0.21
CA GLY A 99 13.80 7.31 0.78
C GLY A 99 12.59 7.15 1.70
N VAL A 100 11.37 7.46 1.23
CA VAL A 100 10.15 7.31 2.04
C VAL A 100 9.84 5.84 2.28
N ARG A 101 9.17 5.53 3.38
CA ARG A 101 8.83 4.15 3.75
C ARG A 101 7.70 3.60 2.88
N LYS A 102 7.64 2.27 2.78
CA LYS A 102 6.58 1.55 2.04
C LYS A 102 5.17 1.87 2.56
N ILE A 103 5.01 2.09 3.87
CA ILE A 103 3.73 2.53 4.47
C ILE A 103 3.29 3.89 3.93
N THR A 104 4.23 4.80 3.69
CA THR A 104 3.99 6.12 3.10
C THR A 104 3.58 6.00 1.63
N VAL A 105 4.29 5.18 0.85
CA VAL A 105 3.92 4.86 -0.54
C VAL A 105 2.52 4.26 -0.63
N TYR A 106 2.21 3.28 0.22
CA TYR A 106 0.91 2.62 0.24
C TYR A 106 -0.21 3.61 0.60
N THR A 107 0.02 4.45 1.61
CA THR A 107 -0.93 5.50 2.02
C THR A 107 -1.17 6.52 0.91
N ALA A 108 -0.11 6.94 0.21
CA ALA A 108 -0.23 7.83 -0.94
C ALA A 108 -1.13 7.21 -2.03
N MET A 109 -1.00 5.91 -2.28
CA MET A 109 -1.87 5.20 -3.22
C MET A 109 -3.32 5.10 -2.75
N ILE A 110 -3.57 4.92 -1.45
CA ILE A 110 -4.94 4.98 -0.89
C ILE A 110 -5.57 6.35 -1.20
N TYR A 111 -4.83 7.45 -1.04
CA TYR A 111 -5.32 8.78 -1.38
C TYR A 111 -5.59 8.94 -2.89
N VAL A 112 -4.70 8.46 -3.76
CA VAL A 112 -4.90 8.49 -5.21
C VAL A 112 -6.17 7.74 -5.59
N ASP A 113 -6.29 6.50 -5.13
CA ASP A 113 -7.40 5.62 -5.45
C ASP A 113 -8.71 6.26 -4.98
N ARG A 114 -8.76 6.76 -3.74
CA ARG A 114 -9.94 7.47 -3.24
C ARG A 114 -10.26 8.72 -4.06
N PHE A 115 -9.27 9.54 -4.40
CA PHE A 115 -9.50 10.75 -5.17
C PHE A 115 -10.14 10.41 -6.51
N LEU A 116 -9.53 9.48 -7.25
CA LEU A 116 -10.00 9.00 -8.56
C LEU A 116 -11.41 8.39 -8.50
N SER A 117 -11.76 7.73 -7.38
CA SER A 117 -13.07 7.09 -7.20
C SER A 117 -14.25 8.06 -7.31
N SER A 118 -14.03 9.34 -6.97
CA SER A 118 -15.03 10.40 -7.00
C SER A 118 -14.85 11.42 -8.13
N VAL A 119 -13.78 11.33 -8.94
CA VAL A 119 -13.64 12.23 -10.10
C VAL A 119 -14.64 11.84 -11.20
N PRO A 120 -15.48 12.77 -11.70
CA PRO A 120 -16.49 12.48 -12.71
C PRO A 120 -15.94 12.46 -14.14
N LYS A 121 -14.75 13.03 -14.39
CA LYS A 121 -14.17 13.23 -15.72
C LYS A 121 -12.69 12.84 -15.76
N LYS A 122 -12.16 12.54 -16.94
CA LYS A 122 -10.74 12.26 -17.15
C LYS A 122 -9.89 13.47 -16.73
N PRO A 123 -8.97 13.35 -15.75
CA PRO A 123 -7.95 14.36 -15.52
C PRO A 123 -6.95 14.32 -16.68
N ILE A 124 -6.42 15.48 -17.07
CA ILE A 124 -5.28 15.51 -17.99
C ILE A 124 -4.04 14.92 -17.30
N LEU A 125 -3.11 14.33 -18.05
CA LEU A 125 -1.93 13.64 -17.50
C LEU A 125 -1.10 14.48 -16.51
N PRO A 126 -0.88 15.80 -16.73
CA PRO A 126 -0.21 16.65 -15.74
C PRO A 126 -0.93 16.72 -14.39
N ILE A 127 -2.27 16.65 -14.38
CA ILE A 127 -3.07 16.63 -13.15
C ILE A 127 -2.88 15.29 -12.41
N ALA A 128 -2.71 14.18 -13.12
CA ALA A 128 -2.44 12.88 -12.49
C ALA A 128 -1.07 12.86 -11.78
N LYS A 129 -0.03 13.44 -12.40
CA LYS A 129 1.28 13.61 -11.74
C LYS A 129 1.18 14.52 -10.51
N LEU A 130 0.47 15.63 -10.63
CA LEU A 130 0.25 16.56 -9.52
C LEU A 130 -0.52 15.93 -8.37
N LEU A 131 -1.54 15.13 -8.68
CA LEU A 131 -2.28 14.33 -7.71
C LEU A 131 -1.33 13.37 -6.97
N ALA A 132 -0.49 12.64 -7.70
CA ALA A 132 0.48 11.71 -7.12
C ALA A 132 1.43 12.41 -6.13
N MET A 133 1.99 13.55 -6.51
CA MET A 133 2.88 14.36 -5.66
C MET A 133 2.17 14.89 -4.40
N ALA A 134 0.94 15.38 -4.54
CA ALA A 134 0.15 15.89 -3.41
C ALA A 134 -0.27 14.77 -2.44
N CYS A 135 -0.64 13.60 -2.96
CA CYS A 135 -0.93 12.41 -2.16
C CYS A 135 0.31 11.92 -1.40
N LEU A 136 1.48 11.90 -2.07
CA LEU A 136 2.73 11.53 -1.42
C LEU A 136 3.10 12.52 -0.31
N TYR A 137 3.00 13.82 -0.58
CA TYR A 137 3.24 14.85 0.43
C TYR A 137 2.34 14.68 1.67
N LEU A 138 1.03 14.45 1.44
CA LEU A 138 0.07 14.21 2.52
C LEU A 138 0.39 12.93 3.32
N ALA A 139 0.88 11.88 2.66
CA ALA A 139 1.27 10.64 3.34
C ALA A 139 2.54 10.84 4.18
N CYS A 140 3.49 11.63 3.69
CA CYS A 140 4.69 11.95 4.42
C CYS A 140 4.39 12.70 5.72
N GLU A 141 3.44 13.65 5.73
CA GLU A 141 3.01 14.34 6.95
C GLU A 141 2.43 13.40 8.01
N GLN A 142 1.89 12.25 7.60
CA GLN A 142 1.31 11.28 8.53
C GLN A 142 2.35 10.34 9.10
N PHE A 143 3.28 9.87 8.26
CA PHE A 143 4.18 8.79 8.65
C PHE A 143 5.59 9.29 8.91
N GLU A 144 6.16 10.12 8.04
CA GLU A 144 7.59 10.46 8.10
C GLU A 144 7.91 11.49 9.19
N GLU A 145 9.02 11.27 9.89
CA GLU A 145 9.50 12.18 10.95
C GLU A 145 10.12 13.46 10.38
N TYR A 146 10.65 13.38 9.16
CA TYR A 146 11.29 14.49 8.46
C TYR A 146 10.33 15.09 7.44
N GLU A 147 10.38 16.42 7.33
CA GLU A 147 9.63 17.14 6.31
C GLU A 147 10.06 16.65 4.93
N CYS A 148 9.09 16.18 4.15
CA CYS A 148 9.39 15.63 2.84
C CYS A 148 10.02 16.72 1.97
N GLN A 149 11.24 16.49 1.49
CA GLN A 149 11.99 17.46 0.66
C GLN A 149 11.30 17.78 -0.67
N ILE A 150 10.15 17.16 -0.98
CA ILE A 150 9.18 17.61 -2.01
C ILE A 150 8.87 19.12 -1.87
N SER A 151 8.98 19.67 -0.65
CA SER A 151 8.85 21.10 -0.35
C SER A 151 9.81 22.01 -1.13
N THR A 152 10.92 21.48 -1.67
CA THR A 152 11.93 22.23 -2.43
C THR A 152 11.65 22.33 -3.94
N SER A 153 10.53 21.76 -4.41
CA SER A 153 10.19 21.79 -5.84
C SER A 153 9.66 23.15 -6.31
N ASN A 154 9.99 23.52 -7.56
CA ASN A 154 9.41 24.69 -8.24
C ASN A 154 7.87 24.64 -8.36
N TYR A 155 7.26 23.49 -8.07
CA TYR A 155 5.83 23.24 -8.17
C TYR A 155 5.11 23.22 -6.81
N ILE A 156 5.78 23.58 -5.71
CA ILE A 156 5.22 23.47 -4.35
C ILE A 156 3.86 24.16 -4.20
N GLY A 157 3.66 25.34 -4.81
CA GLY A 157 2.37 26.03 -4.78
C GLY A 157 1.24 25.23 -5.43
N SER A 158 1.53 24.54 -6.54
CA SER A 158 0.56 23.65 -7.21
C SER A 158 0.29 22.40 -6.37
N ILE A 159 1.33 21.83 -5.76
CA ILE A 159 1.22 20.64 -4.90
C ILE A 159 0.33 20.95 -3.69
N MET A 160 0.58 22.09 -3.02
CA MET A 160 -0.21 22.51 -1.85
C MET A 160 -1.67 22.83 -2.23
N SER A 161 -1.91 23.41 -3.40
CA SER A 161 -3.26 23.62 -3.92
C SER A 161 -3.98 22.28 -4.16
N MET A 162 -3.32 21.32 -4.82
CA MET A 162 -3.89 19.99 -5.04
C MET A 162 -4.14 19.26 -3.72
N LYS A 163 -3.21 19.32 -2.77
CA LYS A 163 -3.38 18.77 -1.41
C LYS A 163 -4.61 19.35 -0.72
N SER A 164 -4.80 20.67 -0.77
CA SER A 164 -5.98 21.31 -0.18
C SER A 164 -7.30 20.81 -0.81
N ASN A 165 -7.30 20.58 -2.13
CA ASN A 165 -8.44 19.98 -2.83
C ASN A 165 -8.71 18.55 -2.36
N ILE A 166 -7.66 17.72 -2.22
CA ILE A 166 -7.76 16.35 -1.70
C ILE A 166 -8.38 16.34 -0.30
N ILE A 167 -7.85 17.15 0.63
CA ILE A 167 -8.33 17.25 2.01
C ILE A 167 -9.81 17.67 2.04
N THR A 168 -10.17 18.66 1.24
CA THR A 168 -11.55 19.17 1.14
C THR A 168 -12.49 18.09 0.61
N GLN A 169 -12.11 17.41 -0.47
CA GLN A 169 -12.84 16.29 -1.04
C GLN A 169 -12.98 15.14 -0.04
N PHE A 170 -11.99 14.96 0.82
CA PHE A 170 -11.97 13.93 1.84
C PHE A 170 -12.70 14.32 3.13
N ARG A 171 -13.29 15.51 3.18
CA ARG A 171 -13.94 16.08 4.37
C ARG A 171 -13.03 16.03 5.59
N TRP A 172 -11.73 16.30 5.37
CA TRP A 172 -10.69 16.29 6.41
C TRP A 172 -10.40 14.91 7.03
N ILE A 173 -11.03 13.83 6.53
CA ILE A 173 -10.71 12.46 6.93
C ILE A 173 -9.53 11.99 6.09
N VAL A 174 -8.32 12.29 6.58
CA VAL A 174 -7.05 11.95 5.90
C VAL A 174 -6.26 10.86 6.62
N THR A 175 -6.66 10.43 7.82
CA THR A 175 -6.02 9.30 8.47
C THR A 175 -6.55 8.00 7.86
N PHE A 176 -5.67 7.22 7.23
CA PHE A 176 -6.00 5.88 6.74
C PHE A 176 -5.18 4.81 7.43
N VAL A 177 -5.81 3.66 7.57
CA VAL A 177 -5.18 2.43 8.05
C VAL A 177 -4.60 1.69 6.86
N THR A 178 -3.37 1.20 7.00
CA THR A 178 -2.69 0.38 5.99
C THR A 178 -2.60 -1.07 6.43
N PRO A 179 -2.50 -2.04 5.50
CA PRO A 179 -2.25 -3.43 5.86
C PRO A 179 -0.96 -3.61 6.67
N ILE A 180 0.03 -2.74 6.44
CA ILE A 180 1.36 -2.78 7.09
C ILE A 180 1.26 -2.61 8.60
N GLN A 181 0.31 -1.81 9.09
CA GLN A 181 0.08 -1.57 10.51
C GLN A 181 -0.44 -2.80 11.26
N PHE A 182 -0.96 -3.82 10.57
CA PHE A 182 -1.43 -5.05 11.21
C PHE A 182 -0.36 -6.15 11.27
N ILE A 183 0.78 -5.96 10.60
CA ILE A 183 1.77 -7.03 10.40
C ILE A 183 2.30 -7.56 11.73
N LYS A 184 2.63 -6.67 12.69
CA LYS A 184 3.23 -7.12 13.96
C LYS A 184 2.30 -8.06 14.72
N TYR A 185 1.02 -7.72 14.79
CA TYR A 185 0.00 -8.58 15.39
C TYR A 185 -0.16 -9.90 14.63
N PHE A 186 -0.33 -9.86 13.31
CA PHE A 186 -0.54 -11.10 12.56
C PHE A 186 0.68 -12.02 12.58
N LEU A 187 1.90 -11.50 12.57
CA LEU A 187 3.11 -12.31 12.72
C LEU A 187 3.18 -12.97 14.11
N SER A 188 2.71 -12.31 15.17
CA SER A 188 2.69 -12.89 16.51
C SER A 188 1.71 -14.07 16.61
N ARG A 189 0.66 -14.08 15.78
CA ARG A 189 -0.37 -15.14 15.75
C ARG A 189 -0.09 -16.25 14.75
N PHE A 190 0.31 -15.91 13.53
CA PHE A 190 0.44 -16.87 12.42
C PHE A 190 1.86 -17.43 12.25
N CYS A 191 2.90 -16.68 12.61
CA CYS A 191 4.28 -17.13 12.45
C CYS A 191 4.78 -17.78 13.76
N ARG A 192 4.61 -19.10 13.86
CA ARG A 192 5.06 -19.90 15.02
C ARG A 192 6.58 -20.07 15.07
N ASP A 193 7.25 -20.06 13.91
CA ASP A 193 8.70 -20.20 13.79
C ASP A 193 9.41 -18.85 13.97
N LEU A 194 10.01 -18.65 15.15
CA LEU A 194 10.74 -17.43 15.48
C LEU A 194 11.91 -17.15 14.53
N SER A 195 12.56 -18.19 14.00
CA SER A 195 13.70 -18.02 13.10
C SER A 195 13.29 -17.41 11.75
N ARG A 196 12.02 -17.60 11.36
CA ARG A 196 11.46 -17.10 10.11
C ARG A 196 10.73 -15.77 10.25
N LYS A 197 10.47 -15.28 11.46
CA LYS A 197 9.67 -14.04 11.67
C LYS A 197 10.21 -12.82 10.93
N VAL A 198 11.52 -12.62 10.89
CA VAL A 198 12.15 -11.49 10.20
C VAL A 198 11.95 -11.61 8.69
N TYR A 199 12.17 -12.81 8.13
CA TYR A 199 11.90 -13.10 6.73
C TYR A 199 10.42 -12.92 6.39
N ALA A 200 9.52 -13.51 7.19
CA ALA A 200 8.07 -13.40 7.01
C ALA A 200 7.60 -11.94 7.08
N LYS A 201 8.15 -11.10 7.97
CA LYS A 201 7.88 -9.66 8.00
C LYS A 201 8.22 -9.01 6.66
N SER A 202 9.43 -9.22 6.16
CA SER A 202 9.89 -8.64 4.89
C SER A 202 9.01 -9.08 3.71
N ILE A 203 8.76 -10.39 3.59
CA ILE A 203 7.91 -10.94 2.52
C ILE A 203 6.45 -10.46 2.64
N THR A 204 5.91 -10.35 3.85
CA THR A 204 4.55 -9.82 4.06
C THR A 204 4.41 -8.41 3.48
N VAL A 205 5.39 -7.54 3.74
CA VAL A 205 5.41 -6.18 3.20
C VAL A 205 5.46 -6.21 1.67
N GLU A 206 6.31 -7.04 1.07
CA GLU A 206 6.40 -7.18 -0.40
C GLU A 206 5.10 -7.66 -1.04
N ILE A 207 4.43 -8.64 -0.42
CA ILE A 207 3.11 -9.13 -0.85
C ILE A 207 2.08 -8.00 -0.77
N ILE A 208 2.06 -7.22 0.32
CA ILE A 208 1.18 -6.06 0.46
C ILE A 208 1.47 -5.03 -0.64
N MET A 209 2.73 -4.70 -0.91
CA MET A 209 3.07 -3.73 -1.95
C MET A 209 2.65 -4.21 -3.35
N SER A 210 2.68 -5.51 -3.62
CA SER A 210 2.21 -6.08 -4.89
C SER A 210 0.73 -5.78 -5.17
N THR A 211 -0.09 -5.53 -4.13
CA THR A 211 -1.52 -5.21 -4.32
C THR A 211 -1.74 -3.89 -5.03
N LEU A 212 -0.75 -2.98 -4.99
CA LEU A 212 -0.84 -1.70 -5.69
C LEU A 212 -0.96 -1.90 -7.20
N GLY A 213 -0.43 -2.99 -7.74
CA GLY A 213 -0.57 -3.35 -9.15
C GLY A 213 -1.88 -4.05 -9.53
N ASP A 214 -2.56 -4.65 -8.56
CA ASP A 214 -3.72 -5.48 -8.84
C ASP A 214 -5.02 -4.74 -8.55
N VAL A 215 -5.73 -4.37 -9.63
CA VAL A 215 -7.02 -3.67 -9.56
C VAL A 215 -8.08 -4.47 -8.79
N ARG A 216 -7.94 -5.79 -8.69
CA ARG A 216 -8.85 -6.67 -7.95
C ARG A 216 -8.66 -6.55 -6.43
N LEU A 217 -7.54 -6.00 -5.97
CA LEU A 217 -7.16 -5.91 -4.55
C LEU A 217 -7.29 -4.48 -3.98
N MET A 218 -7.41 -3.45 -4.82
CA MET A 218 -7.38 -2.03 -4.42
C MET A 218 -8.48 -1.55 -3.44
N SER A 219 -9.54 -2.33 -3.22
CA SER A 219 -10.66 -1.94 -2.33
C SER A 219 -10.92 -2.96 -1.24
N LEU A 220 -10.01 -3.91 -1.04
CA LEU A 220 -10.08 -4.79 0.11
C LEU A 220 -9.70 -4.01 1.37
N ARG A 221 -10.31 -4.40 2.49
CA ARG A 221 -9.98 -3.87 3.80
C ARG A 221 -8.51 -4.13 4.12
N ALA A 222 -7.85 -3.13 4.68
CA ALA A 222 -6.46 -3.22 5.12
C ALA A 222 -6.25 -4.38 6.09
N PHE A 223 -7.19 -4.62 7.00
CA PHE A 223 -7.16 -5.77 7.91
C PHE A 223 -7.12 -7.11 7.14
N ILE A 224 -7.96 -7.26 6.12
CA ILE A 224 -8.07 -8.49 5.31
C ILE A 224 -6.80 -8.72 4.50
N VAL A 225 -6.29 -7.68 3.84
CA VAL A 225 -5.03 -7.74 3.09
C VAL A 225 -3.86 -8.08 4.01
N GLY A 226 -3.80 -7.47 5.20
CA GLY A 226 -2.76 -7.73 6.20
C GLY A 226 -2.79 -9.17 6.70
N ALA A 227 -3.97 -9.71 7.00
CA ALA A 227 -4.14 -11.08 7.45
C ALA A 227 -3.71 -12.08 6.35
N ALA A 228 -4.26 -11.93 5.14
CA ALA A 228 -3.99 -12.83 4.04
C ALA A 228 -2.51 -12.81 3.61
N ALA A 229 -1.90 -11.63 3.51
CA ALA A 229 -0.49 -11.48 3.18
C ALA A 229 0.41 -12.11 4.25
N THR A 230 0.11 -11.90 5.53
CA THR A 230 0.90 -12.48 6.62
C THR A 230 0.76 -14.00 6.67
N LEU A 231 -0.44 -14.55 6.45
CA LEU A 231 -0.65 -16.01 6.33
C LEU A 231 0.18 -16.60 5.19
N LEU A 232 0.20 -15.93 4.03
CA LEU A 232 0.95 -16.37 2.86
C LEU A 232 2.47 -16.32 3.09
N ALA A 233 2.97 -15.28 3.77
CA ALA A 233 4.40 -15.14 4.06
C ALA A 233 4.91 -16.02 5.21
N SER A 234 4.05 -16.30 6.19
CA SER A 234 4.45 -17.01 7.42
C SER A 234 4.52 -18.52 7.26
N ASN A 235 3.86 -19.07 6.24
CA ASN A 235 3.74 -20.51 6.04
C ASN A 235 4.63 -20.96 4.87
N PRO A 236 5.40 -22.06 5.02
CA PRO A 236 6.18 -22.60 3.90
C PRO A 236 5.30 -23.25 2.82
N ASN A 237 4.11 -23.71 3.21
CA ASN A 237 3.19 -24.41 2.33
C ASN A 237 1.99 -23.53 2.00
N ILE A 238 1.41 -23.74 0.83
CA ILE A 238 0.12 -23.16 0.45
C ILE A 238 -0.96 -23.71 1.39
N LEU A 239 -1.72 -22.81 2.01
CA LEU A 239 -2.78 -23.17 2.92
C LEU A 239 -4.07 -23.50 2.16
N THR A 240 -4.81 -24.49 2.64
CA THR A 240 -6.19 -24.70 2.20
C THR A 240 -7.12 -23.68 2.88
N HIS A 241 -8.31 -23.47 2.34
CA HIS A 241 -9.32 -22.61 2.98
C HIS A 241 -9.73 -23.10 4.38
N GLU A 242 -9.63 -24.41 4.65
CA GLU A 242 -9.86 -24.98 5.99
C GLU A 242 -8.76 -24.56 6.96
N MET A 243 -7.49 -24.65 6.55
CA MET A 243 -6.37 -24.19 7.38
C MET A 243 -6.41 -22.68 7.64
N ILE A 244 -6.77 -21.87 6.62
CA ILE A 244 -6.97 -20.43 6.79
C ILE A 244 -8.10 -20.16 7.80
N ARG A 245 -9.22 -20.89 7.69
CA ARG A 245 -10.35 -20.78 8.61
C ARG A 245 -9.93 -21.08 10.05
N ASP A 246 -9.10 -22.10 10.27
CA ASP A 246 -8.62 -22.45 11.61
C ASP A 246 -7.75 -21.34 12.21
N GLU A 247 -6.80 -20.80 11.44
CA GLU A 247 -5.94 -19.68 11.89
C GLU A 247 -6.76 -18.42 12.18
N ILE A 248 -7.77 -18.11 11.36
CA ILE A 248 -8.65 -16.95 11.59
C ILE A 248 -9.59 -17.16 12.77
N ASN A 249 -10.11 -18.38 12.98
CA ASN A 249 -10.97 -18.70 14.13
C ASN A 249 -10.22 -18.64 15.48
N ALA A 250 -8.90 -18.77 15.47
CA ALA A 250 -8.06 -18.58 16.65
C ALA A 250 -7.92 -17.09 17.06
N LEU A 251 -8.31 -16.15 16.18
CA LEU A 251 -8.34 -14.73 16.51
C LEU A 251 -9.59 -14.35 17.33
N PRO A 252 -9.61 -13.19 18.00
CA PRO A 252 -10.76 -12.74 18.76
C PRO A 252 -12.06 -12.70 17.95
N GLN A 253 -13.03 -13.53 18.35
CA GLN A 253 -14.33 -13.69 17.66
C GLN A 253 -15.14 -12.39 17.57
N LYS A 254 -14.91 -11.44 18.50
CA LYS A 254 -15.53 -10.11 18.51
C LYS A 254 -15.24 -9.28 17.25
N TRP A 255 -14.19 -9.61 16.49
CA TRP A 255 -13.83 -8.89 15.27
C TRP A 255 -14.67 -9.27 14.05
N LEU A 256 -15.50 -10.31 14.14
CA LEU A 256 -16.45 -10.73 13.08
C LEU A 256 -15.78 -10.83 11.70
N ILE A 257 -14.62 -11.49 11.64
CA ILE A 257 -13.76 -11.51 10.46
C ILE A 257 -14.46 -12.27 9.32
N PRO A 258 -14.65 -11.66 8.12
CA PRO A 258 -15.23 -12.33 6.97
C PRO A 258 -14.21 -13.32 6.37
N ILE A 259 -14.24 -14.58 6.83
CA ILE A 259 -13.29 -15.63 6.43
C ILE A 259 -13.25 -15.81 4.90
N ASP A 260 -14.40 -15.74 4.24
CA ASP A 260 -14.48 -15.92 2.78
C ASP A 260 -13.73 -14.79 2.02
N GLU A 261 -13.73 -13.56 2.57
CA GLU A 261 -12.94 -12.45 2.02
C GLU A 261 -11.44 -12.67 2.25
N VAL A 262 -11.05 -13.21 3.41
CA VAL A 262 -9.64 -13.57 3.70
C VAL A 262 -9.17 -14.65 2.73
N CYS A 263 -9.94 -15.72 2.53
CA CYS A 263 -9.62 -16.78 1.58
C CYS A 263 -9.52 -16.24 0.14
N SER A 264 -10.50 -15.45 -0.31
CA SER A 264 -10.44 -14.87 -1.65
C SER A 264 -9.26 -13.90 -1.82
N CYS A 265 -8.89 -13.16 -0.78
CA CYS A 265 -7.71 -12.29 -0.80
C CYS A 265 -6.43 -13.13 -0.88
N TYR A 266 -6.32 -14.18 -0.07
CA TYR A 266 -5.20 -15.11 -0.06
C TYR A 266 -4.96 -15.73 -1.43
N ASP A 267 -6.01 -16.25 -2.08
CA ASP A 267 -5.89 -16.87 -3.40
C ASP A 267 -5.36 -15.88 -4.45
N ARG A 268 -5.86 -14.64 -4.44
CA ARG A 268 -5.41 -13.58 -5.36
C ARG A 268 -3.97 -13.17 -5.07
N LEU A 269 -3.58 -13.04 -3.80
CA LEU A 269 -2.20 -12.73 -3.42
C LEU A 269 -1.25 -13.84 -3.83
N LEU A 270 -1.66 -15.10 -3.65
CA LEU A 270 -0.92 -16.27 -4.11
C LEU A 270 -0.75 -16.22 -5.62
N GLU A 271 -1.82 -16.03 -6.40
CA GLU A 271 -1.77 -15.85 -7.86
C GLU A 271 -0.78 -14.77 -8.30
N THR A 272 -0.86 -13.59 -7.69
CA THR A 272 -0.02 -12.44 -8.02
C THR A 272 1.45 -12.66 -7.64
N ASN A 273 1.73 -13.46 -6.62
CA ASN A 273 3.08 -13.64 -6.06
C ASN A 273 3.69 -15.04 -6.30
N LYS A 274 3.11 -15.89 -7.15
CA LYS A 274 3.61 -17.25 -7.41
C LYS A 274 5.10 -17.30 -7.78
N HIS A 275 5.58 -16.31 -8.54
CA HIS A 275 6.98 -16.25 -8.98
C HIS A 275 7.96 -15.75 -7.89
N ARG A 276 7.44 -15.20 -6.79
CA ARG A 276 8.21 -14.53 -5.73
C ARG A 276 8.35 -15.37 -4.47
N LEU A 277 7.41 -16.29 -4.27
CA LEU A 277 7.38 -17.18 -3.14
C LEU A 277 8.17 -18.43 -3.54
N ASP A 278 9.26 -18.73 -2.85
CA ASP A 278 10.01 -20.00 -2.98
C ASP A 278 9.15 -21.16 -2.43
N ILE A 279 8.03 -21.44 -3.08
CA ILE A 279 7.12 -22.53 -2.73
C ILE A 279 7.57 -23.75 -3.54
N SER A 280 8.38 -24.59 -2.92
CA SER A 280 8.79 -25.91 -3.43
C SER A 280 7.74 -26.97 -3.13
#